data_AF-A0A849EP64-F1
#
_entry.id   AF-A0A849EP64-F1
#
_cell.length_a   1.000
_cell.length_b   1.000
_cell.length_c   1.000
_cell.angle_alpha   90.00
_cell.angle_beta   90.00
_cell.angle_gamma   90.00
#
_symmetry.space_group_name_H-M   'P 1'
#
loop_
_entity.id
_entity.type
_entity.pdbx_description
1 polymer ?
#
loop_
_entity_poly.entity_id
_entity_poly.type
_entity_poly.pdbx_seq_one_letter_code
_entity_poly.pdbx_strand_id
1 'polypeptide(L)'
;AERPILLRQVRWAIRAASRYAPWRCLCLEQAMTAKALLHRKGLQSTLYLGLTRDDAGALQAHAWLRCGSVVLTGGRDMARYTVVSTFAEK
;
A
#
# COMPACT_ATOMS: atom_id res chain seq x y z
N ALA A 1 -12.57 18.11 7.02
CA ALA A 1 -12.41 17.01 8.01
C ALA A 1 -12.83 15.62 7.46
N GLU A 2 -13.00 15.45 6.14
CA GLU A 2 -13.64 14.25 5.54
C GLU A 2 -12.65 13.15 5.09
N ARG A 3 -11.34 13.46 5.11
CA ARG A 3 -10.27 12.56 4.66
C ARG A 3 -10.25 11.18 5.35
N PRO A 4 -10.43 11.02 6.68
CA PRO A 4 -10.24 9.72 7.33
C PRO A 4 -11.30 8.68 6.95
N ILE A 5 -12.55 9.09 6.74
CA ILE A 5 -13.64 8.17 6.32
C ILE A 5 -13.35 7.65 4.91
N LEU A 6 -12.93 8.53 4.00
CA LEU A 6 -12.59 8.16 2.64
C LEU A 6 -11.43 7.15 2.58
N LEU A 7 -10.34 7.38 3.34
CA LEU A 7 -9.22 6.44 3.37
C LEU A 7 -9.64 5.07 3.90
N ARG A 8 -10.57 5.03 4.87
CA ARG A 8 -11.14 3.78 5.40
C ARG A 8 -11.98 3.05 4.36
N GLN A 9 -12.80 3.77 3.60
CA GLN A 9 -13.60 3.22 2.50
C GLN A 9 -12.70 2.66 1.39
N VAL A 10 -11.66 3.39 0.97
CA VAL A 10 -10.70 2.90 -0.04
C VAL A 10 -10.01 1.63 0.44
N ARG A 11 -9.53 1.60 1.70
CA ARG A 11 -8.91 0.40 2.29
C ARG A 11 -9.88 -0.78 2.33
N TRP A 12 -11.13 -0.56 2.70
CA TRP A 12 -12.16 -1.60 2.72
C TRP A 12 -12.45 -2.12 1.30
N ALA A 13 -12.65 -1.22 0.34
CA ALA A 13 -12.95 -1.57 -1.05
C ALA A 13 -11.85 -2.42 -1.68
N ILE A 14 -10.58 -2.06 -1.46
CA ILE A 14 -9.44 -2.83 -1.98
C ILE A 14 -9.36 -4.22 -1.35
N ARG A 15 -9.56 -4.32 -0.02
CA ARG A 15 -9.58 -5.60 0.68
C ARG A 15 -10.74 -6.48 0.24
N ALA A 16 -11.91 -5.91 0.04
CA ALA A 16 -13.06 -6.63 -0.49
C ALA A 16 -12.77 -7.12 -1.90
N ALA A 17 -12.38 -6.23 -2.82
CA ALA A 17 -12.05 -6.56 -4.20
C ALA A 17 -10.94 -7.62 -4.32
N SER A 18 -9.91 -7.56 -3.48
CA SER A 18 -8.81 -8.55 -3.50
C SER A 18 -9.26 -9.99 -3.22
N ARG A 19 -10.42 -10.18 -2.58
CA ARG A 19 -10.98 -11.51 -2.30
C ARG A 19 -11.81 -12.07 -3.46
N TYR A 20 -12.31 -11.19 -4.32
CA TYR A 20 -13.14 -11.55 -5.47
C TYR A 20 -12.37 -11.49 -6.79
N ALA A 21 -11.14 -10.98 -6.79
CA ALA A 21 -10.30 -10.97 -7.98
C ALA A 21 -9.93 -12.41 -8.39
N PRO A 22 -9.94 -12.73 -9.69
CA PRO A 22 -9.62 -14.08 -10.16
C PRO A 22 -8.11 -14.40 -10.13
N TRP A 23 -7.28 -13.50 -9.62
CA TRP A 23 -5.83 -13.68 -9.44
C TRP A 23 -5.39 -13.22 -8.04
N ARG A 24 -4.17 -13.60 -7.65
CA ARG A 24 -3.62 -13.24 -6.34
C ARG A 24 -3.30 -11.75 -6.28
N CYS A 25 -3.96 -11.02 -5.39
CA CYS A 25 -3.66 -9.61 -5.12
C CYS A 25 -2.73 -9.49 -3.90
N LEU A 26 -1.42 -9.37 -4.13
CA LEU A 26 -0.42 -9.18 -3.08
C LEU A 26 -0.32 -7.69 -2.66
N CYS A 27 0.68 -7.39 -1.84
CA CYS A 27 0.90 -6.08 -1.25
C CYS A 27 1.13 -4.98 -2.30
N LEU A 28 1.85 -5.29 -3.38
CA LEU A 28 2.16 -4.33 -4.44
C LEU A 28 0.91 -3.94 -5.24
N GLU A 29 0.13 -4.91 -5.70
CA GLU A 29 -1.08 -4.69 -6.47
C GLU A 29 -2.08 -3.87 -5.65
N GLN A 30 -2.28 -4.24 -4.38
CA GLN A 30 -3.14 -3.48 -3.47
C GLN A 30 -2.66 -2.03 -3.27
N ALA A 31 -1.36 -1.81 -3.10
CA ALA A 31 -0.79 -0.48 -2.91
C ALA A 31 -0.87 0.38 -4.18
N MET A 32 -0.66 -0.20 -5.36
CA MET A 32 -0.84 0.48 -6.65
C MET A 32 -2.31 0.83 -6.90
N THR A 33 -3.25 -0.10 -6.66
CA THR A 33 -4.68 0.18 -6.77
C THR A 33 -5.11 1.29 -5.81
N ALA A 34 -4.63 1.27 -4.56
CA ALA A 34 -4.87 2.33 -3.60
C ALA A 34 -4.36 3.69 -4.11
N LYS A 35 -3.14 3.75 -4.65
CA LYS A 35 -2.55 4.98 -5.18
C LYS A 35 -3.40 5.54 -6.32
N ALA A 36 -3.80 4.70 -7.26
CA ALA A 36 -4.65 5.11 -8.38
C ALA A 36 -6.01 5.66 -7.91
N LEU A 37 -6.65 5.01 -6.93
CA LEU A 37 -7.94 5.47 -6.37
C LEU A 37 -7.81 6.80 -5.64
N LEU A 38 -6.72 7.01 -4.89
CA LEU A 38 -6.48 8.26 -4.18
C LEU A 38 -6.13 9.40 -5.14
N HIS A 39 -5.29 9.14 -6.15
CA HIS A 39 -4.94 10.11 -7.19
C HIS A 39 -6.20 10.62 -7.92
N ARG A 40 -7.12 9.71 -8.30
CA ARG A 40 -8.41 10.08 -8.91
C ARG A 40 -9.30 10.95 -8.02
N LYS A 41 -9.06 10.96 -6.71
CA LYS A 41 -9.78 11.78 -5.73
C LYS A 41 -9.00 13.03 -5.31
N GLY A 42 -7.90 13.36 -6.01
CA GLY A 42 -7.04 14.51 -5.70
C GLY A 42 -6.27 14.37 -4.39
N LEU A 43 -6.08 13.15 -3.89
CA LEU A 43 -5.35 12.88 -2.66
C LEU A 43 -3.92 12.43 -2.97
N GLN A 44 -2.96 13.19 -2.48
CA GLN A 44 -1.55 12.85 -2.59
C GLN A 44 -1.21 11.64 -1.71
N SER A 45 -0.51 10.69 -2.31
CA SER A 45 -0.06 9.48 -1.62
C SER A 45 1.34 9.07 -2.09
N THR A 46 2.06 8.38 -1.20
CA THR A 46 3.41 7.89 -1.45
C THR A 46 3.42 6.38 -1.33
N LEU A 47 3.83 5.71 -2.40
CA LEU A 47 4.08 4.27 -2.44
C LEU A 47 5.51 4.01 -1.97
N TYR A 48 5.69 3.04 -1.10
CA TYR A 48 6.98 2.61 -0.57
C TYR A 48 7.23 1.17 -1.00
N LEU A 49 8.43 0.90 -1.49
CA LEU A 49 8.92 -0.45 -1.75
C LEU A 49 10.01 -0.75 -0.73
N GLY A 50 9.86 -1.85 -0.02
CA GLY A 50 10.80 -2.30 0.99
C GLY A 50 11.28 -3.71 0.74
N LEU A 51 12.53 -3.98 1.10
CA LEU A 51 13.14 -5.30 1.05
C LEU A 51 13.60 -5.70 2.45
N THR A 52 13.52 -7.00 2.74
CA THR A 52 14.12 -7.60 3.92
C THR A 52 14.68 -8.98 3.56
N ARG A 53 15.42 -9.59 4.47
CA ARG A 53 15.84 -10.98 4.37
C ARG A 53 15.21 -11.76 5.50
N ASP A 54 14.72 -12.96 5.21
CA ASP A 54 14.29 -13.88 6.26
C ASP A 54 15.50 -14.56 6.93
N ASP A 55 15.22 -15.38 7.94
CA ASP A 55 16.26 -16.09 8.71
C ASP A 55 17.08 -17.08 7.85
N ALA A 56 16.53 -17.50 6.70
CA ALA A 56 17.22 -18.34 5.72
C ALA A 56 18.00 -17.50 4.67
N GLY A 57 17.99 -16.18 4.78
CA GLY A 57 18.68 -15.25 3.89
C GLY A 57 17.95 -14.93 2.58
N ALA A 58 16.74 -15.47 2.39
CA ALA A 58 15.96 -15.25 1.18
C ALA A 58 15.36 -13.84 1.17
N LEU A 59 15.37 -13.21 -0.02
CA LEU A 59 14.90 -11.84 -0.19
C LEU A 59 13.38 -11.79 -0.19
N GLN A 60 12.81 -10.98 0.69
CA GLN A 60 11.38 -10.74 0.81
C GLN A 60 11.07 -9.30 0.41
N ALA A 61 10.16 -9.14 -0.54
CA ALA A 61 9.71 -7.84 -1.02
C ALA A 61 8.35 -7.47 -0.42
N HIS A 62 8.19 -6.19 -0.10
CA HIS A 62 6.94 -5.66 0.42
C HIS A 62 6.66 -4.26 -0.09
N ALA A 63 5.39 -3.91 -0.12
CA ALA A 63 4.93 -2.61 -0.59
C ALA A 63 3.81 -2.09 0.30
N TRP A 64 3.85 -0.79 0.61
CA TRP A 64 2.81 -0.12 1.36
C TRP A 64 2.54 1.29 0.83
N LEU A 65 1.32 1.76 1.02
CA LEU A 65 0.91 3.10 0.61
C LEU A 65 0.60 3.98 1.82
N ARG A 66 1.17 5.19 1.84
CA ARG A 66 0.87 6.23 2.84
C ARG A 66 0.15 7.41 2.20
N CYS A 67 -0.90 7.91 2.85
CA CYS A 67 -1.56 9.16 2.51
C CYS A 67 -1.54 10.06 3.76
N GLY A 68 -0.79 11.17 3.71
CA GLY A 68 -0.53 11.98 4.91
C GLY A 68 0.16 11.16 6.01
N SER A 69 -0.44 11.10 7.20
CA SER A 69 0.02 10.28 8.34
C SER A 69 -0.56 8.86 8.37
N VAL A 70 -1.45 8.51 7.43
CA VAL A 70 -2.18 7.25 7.45
C VAL A 70 -1.58 6.26 6.45
N VAL A 71 -1.29 5.05 6.93
CA VAL A 71 -0.91 3.91 6.07
C VAL A 71 -2.16 3.15 5.66
N LEU A 72 -2.44 3.09 4.35
CA LEU A 72 -3.66 2.48 3.81
C LEU A 72 -3.52 0.97 3.61
N THR A 73 -2.46 0.54 2.94
CA THR A 73 -2.21 -0.84 2.54
C THR A 73 -0.81 -1.25 2.95
N GLY A 74 -0.55 -2.55 3.14
CA GLY A 74 0.80 -3.06 3.42
C GLY A 74 1.41 -2.62 4.76
N GLY A 75 0.67 -1.98 5.67
CA GLY A 75 1.27 -1.44 6.89
C GLY A 75 1.71 -2.46 7.95
N ARG A 76 1.30 -3.73 7.83
CA ARG A 76 1.80 -4.78 8.73
C ARG A 76 3.27 -5.02 8.42
N ASP A 77 4.08 -5.03 9.48
CA ASP A 77 5.50 -5.36 9.45
C ASP A 77 6.39 -4.42 8.62
N MET A 78 5.90 -3.24 8.20
CA MET A 78 6.72 -2.30 7.42
C MET A 78 8.06 -1.93 8.08
N ALA A 79 8.10 -1.94 9.42
CA ALA A 79 9.31 -1.63 10.19
C ALA A 79 10.42 -2.67 10.01
N ARG A 80 10.10 -3.87 9.52
CA ARG A 80 11.06 -4.94 9.24
C ARG A 80 11.72 -4.81 7.86
N TYR A 81 11.23 -3.90 7.02
CA TYR A 81 11.70 -3.72 5.65
C TYR A 81 12.52 -2.43 5.53
N THR A 82 13.68 -2.55 4.88
CA THR A 82 14.46 -1.39 4.46
C THR A 82 13.85 -0.82 3.19
N VAL A 83 13.48 0.47 3.23
CA VAL A 83 12.94 1.16 2.06
C VAL A 83 14.03 1.29 1.00
N VAL A 84 13.76 0.78 -0.19
CA VAL A 84 14.67 0.87 -1.35
C VAL A 84 14.20 1.91 -2.36
N SER A 85 12.90 2.22 -2.39
CA SER A 85 12.37 3.24 -3.28
C SER A 85 11.03 3.79 -2.78
N THR A 86 10.76 5.05 -3.14
CA THR A 86 9.50 5.75 -2.83
C THR A 86 8.97 6.48 -4.06
N PHE A 87 7.66 6.40 -4.29
CA PHE A 87 6.99 7.03 -5.43
C PHE A 87 5.86 7.94 -4.92
N ALA A 88 6.15 9.24 -4.86
CA ALA A 88 5.17 10.28 -4.56
C ALA A 88 4.50 10.81 -5.85
N GLU A 89 3.47 11.63 -5.71
CA GLU A 89 2.95 12.39 -6.86
C GLU A 89 3.99 13.43 -7.32
N LYS A 90 3.96 13.80 -8.61
CA LYS A 90 4.76 14.90 -9.16
C LYS A 90 4.17 16.26 -8.79
#